data_AF-A0A7W9S3L0-F1
#
_entry.id   AF-A0A7W9S3L0-F1
#
_cell.length_a   1.000
_cell.length_b   1.000
_cell.length_c   1.000
_cell.angle_alpha   90.00
_cell.angle_beta   90.00
_cell.angle_gamma   90.00
#
_symmetry.space_group_name_H-M   'P 1'
#
loop_
_entity.id
_entity.type
_entity.pdbx_description
1 polymer ?
#
loop_
_entity_poly.entity_id
_entity_poly.type
_entity_poly.pdbx_seq_one_letter_code
_entity_poly.pdbx_strand_id
1 'polypeptide(L)'
;MMDDNFDKAGIAVIIVFGALLLGGLMAANLVVGDRNGFLLALGAAFSAYIAGYAILFDLPRVYAFLIVVAAVMGVASTIAYAF
;
A
#
# COMPACT_ATOMS: atom_id res chain seq x y z
N MET A 1 6.95 -24.34 -16.22
CA MET A 1 5.48 -24.55 -16.17
C MET A 1 4.93 -24.64 -14.74
N MET A 2 5.66 -25.16 -13.74
CA MET A 2 5.22 -25.05 -12.33
C MET A 2 5.53 -23.68 -11.71
N ASP A 3 6.64 -23.04 -12.08
CA ASP A 3 7.05 -21.72 -11.55
C ASP A 3 6.05 -20.60 -11.85
N ASP A 4 5.50 -20.51 -13.07
CA ASP A 4 4.58 -19.41 -13.43
C ASP A 4 3.32 -19.33 -12.54
N ASN A 5 2.78 -20.49 -12.13
CA ASN A 5 1.62 -20.55 -11.24
C ASN A 5 2.01 -20.20 -9.80
N PHE A 6 3.20 -20.60 -9.36
CA PHE A 6 3.72 -20.30 -8.03
C PHE A 6 4.05 -18.81 -7.88
N ASP A 7 4.67 -18.22 -8.90
CA ASP A 7 4.96 -16.78 -8.98
C ASP A 7 3.66 -15.96 -8.98
N LYS A 8 2.68 -16.37 -9.79
CA LYS A 8 1.38 -15.69 -9.85
C LYS A 8 0.62 -15.79 -8.53
N ALA A 9 0.68 -16.94 -7.86
CA ALA A 9 0.12 -17.11 -6.53
C ALA A 9 0.83 -16.21 -5.50
N GLY A 10 2.16 -16.14 -5.55
CA GLY A 10 2.96 -15.25 -4.70
C GLY A 10 2.57 -13.78 -4.87
N ILE A 11 2.45 -13.32 -6.12
CA ILE A 11 2.01 -11.95 -6.43
C ILE A 11 0.60 -11.69 -5.86
N ALA A 12 -0.34 -12.64 -6.03
CA ALA A 12 -1.68 -12.51 -5.49
C ALA A 12 -1.67 -12.38 -3.96
N VAL A 13 -0.86 -13.18 -3.26
CA VAL A 13 -0.72 -13.11 -1.80
C VAL A 13 -0.18 -11.75 -1.37
N ILE A 14 0.86 -11.23 -2.04
CA ILE A 14 1.46 -9.92 -1.73
C ILE A 14 0.41 -8.80 -1.88
N ILE A 15 -0.37 -8.83 -2.97
CA ILE A 15 -1.41 -7.82 -3.23
C ILE A 15 -2.49 -7.89 -2.14
N VAL A 16 -2.99 -9.08 -1.82
CA VAL A 16 -4.02 -9.28 -0.79
C VAL A 16 -3.51 -8.83 0.58
N PHE A 17 -2.29 -9.19 0.93
CA PHE A 17 -1.69 -8.82 2.21
C PHE A 17 -1.48 -7.31 2.33
N GLY A 18 -1.04 -6.64 1.26
CA GLY A 18 -0.93 -5.19 1.19
C GLY A 18 -2.28 -4.49 1.34
N ALA A 19 -3.32 -4.99 0.67
CA ALA A 19 -4.68 -4.47 0.79
C ALA A 19 -5.24 -4.63 2.22
N LEU A 20 -4.97 -5.76 2.87
CA LEU A 20 -5.36 -6.00 4.27
C LEU A 20 -4.65 -5.06 5.24
N LEU A 21 -3.34 -4.82 5.06
CA LEU A 21 -2.58 -3.89 5.91
C LEU A 21 -3.15 -2.47 5.85
N LEU A 22 -3.32 -1.93 4.64
CA LEU A 22 -3.82 -0.57 4.46
C LEU A 22 -5.31 -0.44 4.84
N GLY A 23 -6.13 -1.45 4.52
CA GLY A 23 -7.52 -1.53 4.94
C GLY A 23 -7.66 -1.58 6.46
N GLY A 24 -6.87 -2.41 7.13
CA GLY A 24 -6.84 -2.52 8.59
C GLY A 24 -6.38 -1.21 9.24
N LEU A 25 -5.38 -0.55 8.67
CA LEU A 25 -4.87 0.72 9.19
C LEU A 25 -5.88 1.87 9.02
N MET A 26 -6.61 1.89 7.90
CA MET A 26 -7.75 2.81 7.72
C MET A 26 -8.84 2.55 8.76
N ALA A 27 -9.22 1.29 8.99
CA ALA A 27 -10.23 0.93 9.99
C ALA A 27 -9.79 1.30 11.42
N ALA A 28 -8.54 1.02 11.79
CA ALA A 28 -7.99 1.32 13.11
C ALA A 28 -8.01 2.83 13.40
N ASN A 29 -7.55 3.66 12.46
CA ASN A 29 -7.59 5.11 12.58
C ASN A 29 -9.02 5.67 12.64
N LEU A 30 -9.95 5.07 11.89
CA LEU A 30 -11.37 5.46 11.93
C LEU A 30 -11.99 5.23 13.33
N VAL A 31 -11.64 4.12 14.00
CA VAL A 31 -12.16 3.78 15.33
C VAL A 31 -11.66 4.76 16.39
N VAL A 32 -10.42 5.23 16.29
CA VAL A 32 -9.83 6.21 17.23
C VAL A 32 -10.26 7.65 16.89
N GLY A 33 -10.91 7.86 15.74
CA GLY A 33 -11.35 9.17 15.28
C GLY A 33 -10.22 10.03 14.70
N ASP A 34 -9.03 9.45 14.46
CA ASP A 34 -7.91 10.16 13.86
C ASP A 34 -8.05 10.22 12.33
N ARG A 35 -8.49 11.40 11.85
CA ARG A 35 -8.61 11.68 10.42
C ARG A 35 -7.27 11.73 9.71
N ASN A 36 -6.20 12.20 10.37
CA ASN A 36 -4.90 12.34 9.73
C ASN A 36 -4.30 10.96 9.47
N GLY A 37 -4.33 10.07 10.46
CA GLY A 37 -3.91 8.68 10.30
C GLY A 37 -4.70 7.97 9.19
N PHE A 38 -6.02 8.17 9.10
CA PHE A 38 -6.84 7.62 8.03
C PHE A 38 -6.43 8.14 6.64
N LEU A 39 -6.26 9.46 6.49
CA LEU A 39 -5.90 10.07 5.20
C LEU A 39 -4.49 9.65 4.74
N LEU A 40 -3.57 9.43 5.67
CA LEU A 40 -2.25 8.89 5.39
C LEU A 40 -2.32 7.44 4.86
N ALA A 41 -3.12 6.58 5.51
CA ALA A 41 -3.33 5.21 5.04
C ALA A 41 -4.03 5.17 3.66
N LEU A 42 -5.00 6.06 3.43
CA LEU A 42 -5.67 6.21 2.14
C LEU A 42 -4.71 6.69 1.05
N GLY A 43 -3.87 7.69 1.36
CA GLY A 43 -2.85 8.18 0.44
C GLY A 43 -1.78 7.15 0.12
N ALA A 44 -1.41 6.31 1.08
CA ALA A 44 -0.53 5.16 0.86
C ALA A 44 -1.14 4.16 -0.15
N ALA A 45 -2.41 3.80 0.05
CA ALA A 45 -3.14 2.91 -0.86
C ALA A 45 -3.27 3.49 -2.27
N PHE A 46 -3.58 4.78 -2.37
CA PHE A 46 -3.72 5.46 -3.65
C PHE A 46 -2.37 5.57 -4.39
N SER A 47 -1.28 5.84 -3.67
CA SER A 47 0.06 5.88 -4.24
C SER A 47 0.49 4.50 -4.78
N ALA A 48 0.19 3.43 -4.04
CA ALA A 48 0.44 2.06 -4.49
C ALA A 48 -0.41 1.68 -5.72
N TYR A 49 -1.66 2.15 -5.79
CA TYR A 49 -2.52 1.98 -6.96
C TYR A 49 -1.94 2.67 -8.21
N ILE A 50 -1.49 3.93 -8.10
CA ILE A 50 -0.83 4.64 -9.21
C ILE A 50 0.48 3.95 -9.59
N ALA A 51 1.23 3.42 -8.62
CA ALA A 51 2.47 2.68 -8.88
C ALA A 51 2.21 1.47 -9.80
N GLY A 52 1.08 0.79 -9.63
CA GLY A 52 0.65 -0.30 -10.51
C GLY A 52 0.49 0.14 -11.98
N TYR A 53 -0.05 1.33 -12.22
CA TYR A 53 -0.11 1.90 -13.59
C TYR A 53 1.26 2.32 -14.11
N ALA A 54 2.14 2.85 -13.26
CA ALA A 54 3.49 3.24 -13.68
C ALA A 54 4.32 2.06 -14.22
N ILE A 55 4.09 0.84 -13.71
CA ILE A 55 4.68 -0.39 -14.25
C ILE A 55 4.19 -0.63 -15.69
N LEU A 56 2.89 -0.44 -15.97
CA LEU A 56 2.32 -0.66 -17.31
C LEU A 56 2.89 0.29 -18.37
N PHE A 57 3.40 1.45 -17.97
CA PHE A 57 4.00 2.43 -18.86
C PHE A 57 5.54 2.33 -18.95
N ASP A 58 6.15 1.30 -18.34
CA ASP A 58 7.62 1.13 -18.29
C ASP A 58 8.37 2.33 -17.67
N LEU A 59 7.81 2.96 -16.62
CA LEU A 59 8.48 4.02 -15.85
C LEU A 59 9.02 3.49 -14.50
N PRO A 60 10.17 2.79 -14.47
CA PRO A 60 10.69 2.14 -13.27
C PRO A 60 11.04 3.13 -12.15
N ARG A 61 11.50 4.33 -12.50
CA ARG A 61 11.81 5.39 -11.52
C ARG A 61 10.56 5.92 -10.83
N VAL A 62 9.47 6.10 -11.57
CA VAL A 62 8.21 6.61 -11.03
C VAL A 62 7.57 5.56 -10.14
N TYR A 63 7.57 4.30 -10.58
CA TYR A 63 7.15 3.17 -9.75
C TYR A 63 7.91 3.12 -8.42
N ALA A 64 9.25 3.12 -8.46
CA ALA A 64 10.06 3.04 -7.24
C ALA A 64 9.78 4.21 -6.28
N PHE A 65 9.64 5.43 -6.82
CA PHE A 65 9.29 6.60 -6.02
C PHE A 65 7.92 6.45 -5.35
N LEU A 66 6.90 6.03 -6.10
CA LEU A 66 5.54 5.88 -5.57
C LEU A 66 5.44 4.80 -4.49
N ILE A 67 6.22 3.71 -4.61
CA ILE A 67 6.29 2.68 -3.57
C ILE A 67 6.94 3.23 -2.29
N VAL A 68 8.01 4.03 -2.40
CA VAL A 68 8.62 4.68 -1.24
C VAL A 68 7.63 5.63 -0.56
N VAL A 69 6.91 6.44 -1.35
CA VAL A 69 5.86 7.32 -0.83
C VAL A 69 4.77 6.53 -0.11
N ALA A 70 4.28 5.44 -0.72
CA ALA A 70 3.27 4.58 -0.11
C ALA A 70 3.75 3.98 1.22
N ALA A 71 5.00 3.49 1.27
CA ALA A 71 5.59 2.94 2.48
C ALA A 71 5.73 4.00 3.58
N VAL A 72 6.23 5.20 3.25
CA VAL A 72 6.37 6.31 4.20
C VAL A 72 5.01 6.74 4.76
N MET A 73 4.00 6.87 3.90
CA MET A 73 2.65 7.25 4.33
C MET A 73 1.99 6.16 5.20
N GLY A 74 2.21 4.89 4.87
CA GLY A 74 1.73 3.77 5.69
C GLY A 74 2.39 3.75 7.08
N VAL A 75 3.70 3.93 7.15
CA VAL A 75 4.42 4.03 8.43
C VAL A 75 3.97 5.26 9.22
N ALA A 76 3.83 6.41 8.57
CA ALA A 76 3.36 7.63 9.21
C ALA A 76 1.94 7.47 9.78
N SER A 77 1.05 6.77 9.07
CA SER A 77 -0.29 6.44 9.55
C SER A 77 -0.25 5.51 10.78
N THR A 78 0.65 4.52 10.80
CA THR A 78 0.86 3.66 11.97
C THR A 78 1.39 4.44 13.17
N ILE A 79 2.31 5.38 12.96
CA ILE A 79 2.82 6.26 14.01
C ILE A 79 1.70 7.16 14.54
N ALA A 80 0.90 7.77 13.66
CA ALA A 80 -0.25 8.59 14.06
C ALA A 80 -1.29 7.80 14.87
N TYR A 81 -1.52 6.53 14.53
CA TYR A 81 -2.38 5.65 15.31
C TYR A 81 -1.78 5.30 16.69
N ALA A 82 -0.46 5.15 16.79
CA ALA A 82 0.21 4.63 17.98
C ALA A 82 0.45 5.67 19.08
N PHE A 83 0.44 6.97 18.76
CA PHE A 83 0.79 8.08 19.66
C PHE A 83 -0.29 9.16 19.68
#